data_AF-A0A803R0I7-F1
#
_entry.id   AF-A0A803R0I7-F1
#
_cell.length_a   1.000
_cell.length_b   1.000
_cell.length_c   1.000
_cell.angle_alpha   90.00
_cell.angle_beta   90.00
_cell.angle_gamma   90.00
#
_symmetry.space_group_name_H-M   'P 1'
#
loop_
_entity.id
_entity.type
_entity.pdbx_description
1 polymer ?
#
loop_
_entity_poly.entity_id
_entity_poly.type
_entity_poly.pdbx_seq_one_letter_code
_entity_poly.pdbx_strand_id
1 'polypeptide(L)'
;MMGMQPEQWLICPWNSGDHWLTIMIHANTQSVAYLDSTNDFIRTDIMKCIQNAVDMYRIEKNIRNKGPVKINQYTCRQQPDGIQCGYYVMKIIQSFMTVVNPASFLKNHFKLDAPYSNEEINAVRDELAEFVKPLIID
;
A
#
# COMPACT_ATOMS: atom_id res chain seq x y z
N MET A 1 -15.42 -15.52 12.25
CA MET A 1 -14.58 -14.60 11.45
C MET A 1 -13.21 -15.26 11.31
N MET A 2 -12.75 -15.60 10.10
CA MET A 2 -11.37 -16.07 9.94
C MET A 2 -10.44 -14.86 10.15
N GLY A 3 -9.59 -14.91 11.17
CA GLY A 3 -8.57 -13.89 11.40
C GLY A 3 -7.47 -13.93 10.33
N MET A 4 -6.68 -12.86 10.26
CA MET A 4 -5.52 -12.76 9.36
C MET A 4 -4.53 -13.91 9.62
N GLN A 5 -4.14 -14.61 8.56
CA GLN A 5 -3.16 -15.69 8.59
C GLN A 5 -1.73 -15.14 8.62
N PRO A 6 -0.74 -15.86 9.17
CA PRO A 6 0.63 -15.35 9.33
C PRO A 6 1.30 -14.89 8.02
N GLU A 7 1.04 -15.59 6.91
CA GLU A 7 1.65 -15.31 5.60
C GLU A 7 0.92 -14.19 4.82
N GLN A 8 -0.21 -13.72 5.35
CA GLN A 8 -1.02 -12.72 4.66
C GLN A 8 -0.40 -11.32 4.78
N TRP A 9 -0.56 -10.58 3.68
CA TRP A 9 -0.32 -9.16 3.62
C TRP A 9 -1.66 -8.43 3.66
N LEU A 10 -1.80 -7.50 4.59
CA LEU A 10 -2.83 -6.49 4.51
C LEU A 10 -2.32 -5.38 3.58
N ILE A 11 -3.12 -5.00 2.59
CA ILE A 11 -2.81 -3.92 1.65
C ILE A 11 -3.89 -2.85 1.79
N CYS A 12 -3.49 -1.66 2.21
CA CYS A 12 -4.40 -0.56 2.53
C CYS A 12 -4.15 0.63 1.59
N PRO A 13 -5.09 0.98 0.70
CA PRO A 13 -5.12 2.33 0.15
C PRO A 13 -5.44 3.29 1.31
N TRP A 14 -4.59 4.28 1.52
CA TRP A 14 -4.72 5.25 2.60
C TRP A 14 -4.82 6.66 2.02
N ASN A 15 -5.82 7.41 2.45
CA ASN A 15 -5.96 8.82 2.10
C ASN A 15 -5.57 9.70 3.29
N SER A 16 -4.72 10.69 3.04
CA SER A 16 -4.19 11.60 4.05
C SER A 16 -4.74 13.04 3.90
N GLY A 17 -5.98 13.17 3.42
CA GLY A 17 -6.69 14.42 3.15
C GLY A 17 -6.94 14.58 1.65
N ASP A 18 -5.90 14.98 0.93
CA ASP A 18 -5.88 15.17 -0.53
C ASP A 18 -4.92 14.20 -1.24
N HIS A 19 -4.09 13.49 -0.49
CA HIS A 19 -3.05 12.61 -1.02
C HIS A 19 -3.27 11.14 -0.68
N TRP A 20 -3.21 10.29 -1.71
CA TRP A 20 -3.34 8.83 -1.60
C TRP A 20 -1.98 8.14 -1.60
N LEU A 21 -1.85 7.14 -0.73
CA LEU A 21 -0.65 6.30 -0.56
C LEU A 21 -1.03 4.86 -0.24
N THR A 22 -0.07 3.94 -0.28
CA THR A 22 -0.30 2.53 0.04
C THR A 22 0.47 2.14 1.30
N ILE A 23 -0.22 1.55 2.27
CA ILE A 23 0.38 0.92 3.45
C ILE A 23 0.21 -0.59 3.31
N MET A 24 1.30 -1.35 3.48
CA MET A 24 1.24 -2.81 3.51
C MET A 24 1.77 -3.35 4.83
N ILE A 25 1.05 -4.30 5.43
CA ILE A 25 1.41 -4.89 6.72
C ILE A 25 1.54 -6.39 6.57
N HIS A 26 2.70 -6.95 6.91
CA HIS A 26 2.88 -8.40 6.95
C HIS A 26 2.51 -8.96 8.32
N ALA A 27 1.53 -9.85 8.37
CA ALA A 27 0.93 -10.35 9.61
C ALA A 27 1.94 -11.00 10.57
N ASN A 28 2.82 -11.86 10.06
CA ASN A 28 3.77 -12.62 10.88
C ASN A 28 4.93 -11.76 11.40
N THR A 29 5.59 -11.02 10.51
CA THR A 29 6.75 -10.19 10.90
C THR A 29 6.35 -8.87 11.52
N GLN A 30 5.10 -8.43 11.33
CA GLN A 30 4.58 -7.12 11.76
C GLN A 30 5.40 -5.96 11.19
N SER A 31 6.07 -6.20 10.06
CA SER A 31 6.78 -5.16 9.32
C SER A 31 5.82 -4.46 8.39
N VAL A 32 6.01 -3.15 8.27
CA VAL A 32 5.16 -2.28 7.46
C VAL A 32 5.98 -1.75 6.29
N ALA A 33 5.40 -1.76 5.10
CA ALA A 33 5.89 -1.04 3.93
C ALA A 33 5.01 0.19 3.71
N TYR A 34 5.64 1.35 3.65
CA TYR A 34 5.01 2.62 3.30
C TYR A 34 5.45 2.98 1.87
N LEU A 35 4.47 3.17 0.99
CA LEU A 35 4.67 3.40 -0.43
C LEU A 35 3.91 4.66 -0.83
N ASP A 36 4.66 5.66 -1.30
CA ASP A 36 4.13 6.99 -1.57
C ASP A 36 4.69 7.52 -2.88
N SER A 37 3.81 7.82 -3.84
CA SER A 37 4.19 8.31 -5.17
C SER A 37 4.80 9.73 -5.18
N THR A 38 4.80 10.46 -4.06
CA THR A 38 5.64 11.66 -3.91
C THR A 38 7.00 11.35 -3.28
N ASN A 39 7.13 10.18 -2.65
CA ASN A 39 8.23 9.76 -1.77
C ASN A 39 8.49 10.75 -0.62
N ASP A 40 7.46 11.45 -0.13
CA ASP A 40 7.57 12.32 1.05
C ASP A 40 7.82 11.53 2.34
N PHE A 41 8.27 12.22 3.38
CA PHE A 41 8.46 11.62 4.71
C PHE A 41 7.14 11.11 5.29
N ILE A 42 7.20 9.96 5.96
CA ILE A 42 6.03 9.40 6.66
C ILE A 42 5.55 10.39 7.74
N ARG A 43 4.29 10.82 7.64
CA ARG A 43 3.68 11.69 8.63
C ARG A 43 3.56 10.99 10.00
N THR A 44 3.72 11.76 11.07
CA THR A 44 3.75 11.23 12.45
C THR A 44 2.42 10.66 12.91
N ASP A 45 1.30 11.20 12.43
CA ASP A 45 -0.05 10.70 12.70
C ASP A 45 -0.29 9.33 12.05
N ILE A 46 0.18 9.13 10.82
CA ILE A 46 0.13 7.84 10.13
C ILE A 46 0.96 6.80 10.89
N MET A 47 2.19 7.14 11.31
CA MET A 47 3.03 6.24 12.11
C MET A 47 2.35 5.80 13.41
N LYS A 48 1.71 6.73 14.12
CA LYS A 48 0.94 6.43 15.34
C LYS A 48 -0.24 5.51 15.06
N CYS A 49 -0.97 5.75 13.97
CA CYS A 49 -2.10 4.90 13.60
C CYS A 49 -1.65 3.46 13.30
N ILE A 50 -0.58 3.30 12.51
CA ILE A 50 0.03 2.00 12.21
C ILE A 50 0.47 1.29 13.50
N GLN A 51 1.16 2.00 14.39
CA GLN A 51 1.61 1.45 15.67
C GLN A 51 0.42 0.94 16.50
N ASN A 52 -0.62 1.75 16.65
CA ASN A 52 -1.83 1.37 17.38
C ASN A 52 -2.54 0.16 16.76
N ALA A 53 -2.66 0.11 15.43
CA ALA A 53 -3.29 -1.01 14.74
C ALA A 53 -2.53 -2.33 14.96
N VAL A 54 -1.19 -2.30 14.89
CA VAL A 54 -0.37 -3.48 15.15
C VAL A 54 -0.41 -3.89 16.62
N ASP A 55 -0.43 -2.93 17.55
CA ASP A 55 -0.55 -3.24 18.98
C ASP A 55 -1.90 -3.86 19.34
N MET A 56 -2.99 -3.36 18.75
CA MET A 56 -4.31 -4.00 18.87
C MET A 56 -4.29 -5.43 18.32
N TYR A 57 -3.70 -5.66 17.16
CA TYR A 57 -3.55 -7.00 16.57
C TYR A 57 -2.73 -7.93 17.49
N ARG A 58 -1.64 -7.44 18.08
CA ARG A 58 -0.83 -8.20 19.04
C ARG A 58 -1.64 -8.62 20.26
N ILE A 59 -2.44 -7.70 20.82
CA ILE A 59 -3.32 -7.97 21.96
C ILE A 59 -4.35 -9.05 21.59
N GLU A 60 -5.04 -8.88 20.46
CA GLU A 60 -6.06 -9.83 19.99
C GLU A 60 -5.48 -11.25 19.79
N LYS A 61 -4.26 -11.35 19.28
CA LYS A 61 -3.58 -12.63 19.03
C LYS A 61 -2.75 -13.15 20.20
N ASN A 62 -2.78 -12.48 21.37
CA ASN A 62 -1.94 -12.79 22.52
C ASN A 62 -0.44 -12.90 22.17
N ILE A 63 0.03 -12.09 21.21
CA ILE A 63 1.43 -12.06 20.79
C ILE A 63 2.20 -11.18 21.80
N ARG A 64 3.26 -11.74 22.40
CA ARG A 64 4.15 -10.97 23.29
C ARG A 64 4.66 -9.71 22.58
N ASN A 65 4.73 -8.60 23.31
CA ASN A 65 5.20 -7.34 22.78
C ASN A 65 6.62 -7.50 22.19
N LYS A 66 6.76 -7.27 20.88
CA LYS A 66 8.02 -7.39 20.12
C LYS A 66 8.79 -6.07 20.03
N GLY A 67 8.38 -5.04 20.77
CA GLY A 67 8.93 -3.68 20.68
C GLY A 67 8.29 -2.85 19.55
N PRO A 68 8.94 -1.74 19.14
CA PRO A 68 8.42 -0.81 18.14
C PRO A 68 8.12 -1.48 16.79
N VAL A 69 7.09 -1.02 16.09
CA VAL A 69 6.77 -1.49 14.73
C VAL A 69 7.87 -1.05 13.76
N LYS A 70 8.37 -2.00 12.96
CA LYS A 70 9.34 -1.71 11.91
C LYS A 70 8.61 -1.19 10.66
N ILE A 71 8.54 0.14 10.54
CA ILE A 71 8.01 0.82 9.36
C ILE A 71 9.16 1.10 8.38
N ASN A 72 9.05 0.57 7.16
CA ASN A 72 10.03 0.75 6.10
C ASN A 72 9.41 1.61 5.01
N GLN A 73 10.01 2.76 4.74
CA GLN A 73 9.69 3.56 3.58
C GLN A 73 10.43 2.99 2.36
N TYR A 74 9.69 2.68 1.30
CA TYR A 74 10.25 2.22 0.04
C TYR A 74 10.09 3.30 -1.01
N THR A 75 11.13 3.52 -1.81
CA THR A 75 11.07 4.44 -2.96
C THR A 75 10.23 3.80 -4.06
N CYS A 76 9.11 4.41 -4.43
CA CYS A 76 8.32 3.98 -5.58
C CYS A 76 8.42 4.97 -6.74
N ARG A 77 7.88 4.57 -7.90
CA ARG A 77 7.82 5.43 -9.08
C ARG A 77 7.08 6.72 -8.72
N GLN A 78 7.70 7.87 -9.01
CA GLN A 78 7.14 9.17 -8.65
C GLN A 78 6.12 9.65 -9.66
N GLN A 79 5.01 10.22 -9.19
CA GLN A 79 4.07 10.89 -10.07
C GLN A 79 4.62 12.25 -10.54
N PRO A 80 4.39 12.66 -11.79
CA PRO A 80 4.97 13.88 -12.33
C PRO A 80 4.23 15.16 -11.90
N ASP A 81 2.94 15.06 -11.59
CA ASP A 81 2.01 16.22 -11.50
C ASP A 81 1.30 16.35 -10.14
N GLY A 82 1.52 15.41 -9.21
CA GLY A 82 0.92 15.43 -7.87
C GLY A 82 -0.56 15.04 -7.81
N ILE A 83 -1.23 14.83 -8.94
CA ILE A 83 -2.69 14.63 -9.01
C ILE A 83 -3.10 13.18 -9.32
N GLN A 84 -2.14 12.31 -9.61
CA GLN A 84 -2.38 10.92 -10.03
C GLN A 84 -2.19 9.91 -8.89
N CYS A 85 -2.01 10.35 -7.65
CA CYS A 85 -1.68 9.52 -6.49
C CYS A 85 -2.64 8.34 -6.31
N GLY A 86 -3.95 8.54 -6.54
CA GLY A 86 -4.95 7.47 -6.49
C GLY A 86 -4.70 6.37 -7.54
N TYR A 87 -4.37 6.74 -8.78
CA TYR A 87 -4.05 5.77 -9.83
C TYR A 87 -2.71 5.07 -9.58
N TYR A 88 -1.74 5.77 -9.00
CA TYR A 88 -0.48 5.16 -8.56
C TYR A 88 -0.73 4.13 -7.46
N VAL A 89 -1.59 4.43 -6.47
CA VAL A 89 -2.01 3.46 -5.44
C VAL A 89 -2.64 2.23 -6.08
N MET A 90 -3.60 2.40 -7.01
CA MET A 90 -4.23 1.28 -7.71
C MET A 90 -3.21 0.44 -8.48
N LYS A 91 -2.28 1.08 -9.21
CA LYS A 91 -1.24 0.37 -9.95
C LYS A 91 -0.31 -0.42 -9.04
N ILE A 92 0.11 0.18 -7.92
CA ILE A 92 0.92 -0.47 -6.90
C ILE A 92 0.18 -1.70 -6.38
N ILE A 93 -1.09 -1.57 -5.99
CA ILE A 93 -1.91 -2.69 -5.48
C ILE A 93 -2.02 -3.79 -6.54
N GLN A 94 -2.36 -3.45 -7.79
CA GLN A 94 -2.45 -4.40 -8.90
C GLN A 94 -1.14 -5.21 -9.06
N SER A 95 0.01 -4.52 -8.95
CA SER A 95 1.35 -5.13 -9.04
C SER A 95 1.59 -6.19 -7.96
N PHE A 96 1.00 -6.03 -6.78
CA PHE A 96 1.14 -6.97 -5.67
C PHE A 96 0.15 -8.14 -5.73
N MET A 97 -1.01 -7.96 -6.33
CA MET A 97 -2.02 -9.02 -6.39
C MET A 97 -1.58 -10.21 -7.27
N THR A 98 -0.60 -10.01 -8.14
CA THR A 98 -0.09 -11.04 -9.05
C THR A 98 1.21 -11.72 -8.56
N VAL A 99 1.73 -11.37 -7.38
CA VAL A 99 3.03 -11.90 -6.91
C VAL A 99 2.89 -12.93 -5.80
N VAL A 100 3.67 -14.01 -5.91
CA VAL A 100 3.72 -15.08 -4.91
C VAL A 100 4.45 -14.62 -3.63
N ASN A 101 5.42 -13.70 -3.75
CA ASN A 101 6.20 -13.20 -2.63
C ASN A 101 6.32 -11.66 -2.63
N PRO A 102 5.37 -10.95 -1.98
CA PRO A 102 5.37 -9.50 -1.88
C PRO A 102 6.64 -8.92 -1.22
N ALA A 103 7.25 -9.61 -0.25
CA ALA A 103 8.46 -9.14 0.43
C ALA A 103 9.67 -9.07 -0.52
N SER A 104 9.81 -10.08 -1.37
CA SER A 104 10.85 -10.11 -2.42
C SER A 104 10.58 -9.05 -3.47
N PHE A 105 9.32 -8.92 -3.90
CA PHE A 105 8.90 -7.92 -4.87
C PHE A 105 9.21 -6.49 -4.40
N LEU A 106 8.88 -6.16 -3.15
CA LEU A 106 9.22 -4.87 -2.51
C LEU A 106 10.71 -4.54 -2.62
N LYS A 107 11.58 -5.50 -2.30
CA LYS A 107 13.04 -5.27 -2.31
C LYS A 107 13.63 -5.06 -3.70
N ASN A 108 13.03 -5.70 -4.72
CA ASN A 108 13.60 -5.77 -6.06
C ASN A 108 13.01 -4.71 -7.01
N HIS A 109 11.74 -4.32 -6.85
CA HIS A 109 11.02 -3.48 -7.81
C HIS A 109 10.78 -2.05 -7.33
N PHE A 110 10.87 -1.78 -6.03
CA PHE A 110 10.69 -0.43 -5.47
C PHE A 110 12.04 0.26 -5.28
N LYS A 111 12.74 0.40 -6.41
CA LYS A 111 13.97 1.20 -6.63
C LYS A 111 13.95 1.89 -8.00
N LEU A 112 12.77 1.96 -8.64
CA LEU A 112 12.62 2.46 -10.00
C LEU A 112 12.40 3.98 -9.96
N ASP A 113 13.22 4.70 -10.72
CA ASP A 113 13.26 6.18 -10.67
C ASP A 113 12.30 6.86 -11.67
N ALA A 114 11.89 6.16 -12.73
CA ALA A 114 11.00 6.73 -13.75
C ALA A 114 9.52 6.64 -13.33
N PRO A 115 8.70 7.68 -13.56
CA PRO A 115 7.25 7.61 -13.45
C PRO A 115 6.64 6.46 -14.25
N TYR A 116 5.41 6.06 -13.92
CA TYR A 116 4.63 5.24 -14.86
C TYR A 116 4.36 6.03 -16.13
N SER A 117 4.36 5.36 -17.29
CA SER A 117 3.98 6.00 -18.54
C SER A 117 2.50 6.37 -18.53
N ASN A 118 2.10 7.30 -19.41
CA ASN A 118 0.70 7.66 -19.56
C ASN A 118 -0.15 6.46 -19.97
N GLU A 119 0.39 5.55 -20.79
CA GLU A 119 -0.27 4.31 -21.20
C GLU A 119 -0.48 3.38 -20.01
N GLU A 120 0.51 3.22 -19.12
CA GLU A 120 0.38 2.40 -17.91
C GLU A 120 -0.70 2.92 -16.95
N ILE A 121 -0.81 4.25 -16.80
CA ILE A 121 -1.83 4.88 -15.96
C ILE A 121 -3.21 4.87 -16.63
N ASN A 122 -3.28 5.13 -17.94
CA ASN A 122 -4.54 5.09 -18.68
C ASN A 122 -5.14 3.67 -18.70
N ALA A 123 -4.32 2.62 -18.77
CA ALA A 123 -4.82 1.25 -18.63
C ALA A 123 -5.58 1.03 -17.31
N VAL A 124 -5.07 1.56 -16.19
CA VAL A 124 -5.75 1.47 -14.88
C VAL A 124 -7.05 2.30 -14.88
N ARG A 125 -7.04 3.47 -15.52
CA ARG A 125 -8.24 4.32 -15.67
C ARG A 125 -9.33 3.61 -16.45
N ASP A 126 -8.97 3.02 -17.57
CA ASP A 126 -9.88 2.33 -18.47
C ASP A 126 -10.43 1.06 -17.81
N GLU A 127 -9.59 0.27 -17.14
CA GLU A 127 -10.03 -0.89 -16.35
C GLU A 127 -11.04 -0.49 -15.26
N LEU A 128 -10.78 0.59 -14.52
CA LEU A 128 -11.72 1.10 -13.53
C LEU A 128 -13.03 1.59 -14.17
N ALA A 129 -12.94 2.35 -15.26
CA ALA A 129 -14.09 2.89 -15.95
C ALA A 129 -15.00 1.79 -16.49
N GLU A 130 -14.43 0.75 -17.13
CA GLU A 130 -15.20 -0.39 -17.64
C GLU A 130 -15.82 -1.22 -16.49
N PHE A 131 -15.13 -1.37 -15.35
CA PHE A 131 -15.72 -2.02 -14.17
C PHE A 131 -16.91 -1.22 -13.59
N VAL A 132 -16.79 0.10 -13.53
CA VAL A 132 -17.79 0.97 -12.88
C VAL A 132 -18.97 1.28 -13.79
N LYS A 133 -18.76 1.38 -15.11
CA LYS A 133 -19.79 1.71 -16.11
C LYS A 133 -21.12 0.95 -15.95
N PRO A 134 -21.16 -0.40 -15.81
CA PRO A 134 -22.42 -1.11 -15.62
C PRO A 134 -23.06 -0.90 -14.25
N LEU A 135 -22.37 -0.29 -13.28
CA LEU A 135 -22.89 0.01 -11.94
C LEU A 135 -23.56 1.40 -11.85
N ILE A 136 -23.34 2.25 -12.85
CA ILE A 136 -23.86 3.64 -12.90
C ILE A 136 -25.07 3.74 -13.85
N ILE A 137 -25.14 2.86 -14.85
CA ILE A 137 -26.20 2.86 -15.85
C ILE A 137 -27.19 1.76 -15.46
N ASP A 138 -28.29 2.16 -14.81
CA ASP A 138 -29.54 1.39 -14.76
C ASP A 138 -30.16 1.30 -16.18
#